data_AF-A0A928JDT0-F1
#
_entry.id   AF-A0A928JDT0-F1
#
_cell.length_a   1.000
_cell.length_b   1.000
_cell.length_c   1.000
_cell.angle_alpha   90.00
_cell.angle_beta   90.00
_cell.angle_gamma   90.00
#
_symmetry.space_group_name_H-M   'P 1'
#
loop_
_entity.id
_entity.type
_entity.pdbx_description
1 polymer ?
#
loop_
_entity_poly.entity_id
_entity_poly.type
_entity_poly.pdbx_seq_one_letter_code
_entity_poly.pdbx_strand_id
1 'polypeptide(L)'
;MKFEAINKKFTEAVMEWLAKGYHINTASMGGSQGELGRIDLTDGTEVIRIFVGSFTERDNGFLEGVELVAGRVTSKIEPDSDSDFYTIWNQNLEVFNRERFYIVGERRSNKWYGSKEEARAASELALKRYCAKLNYTSWMLGAKAGKIVLGKVRKHRGCSRAKASEIRVEKRVYDNKVHYIAHYEDKSFQLA
;
A
#
# COMPACT_ATOMS: atom_id res chain seq x y z
N MET A 1 -12.98 8.57 -6.28
CA MET A 1 -12.73 10.02 -6.21
C MET A 1 -11.24 10.35 -6.32
N LYS A 2 -10.87 11.57 -6.72
CA LYS A 2 -9.50 12.09 -6.66
C LYS A 2 -9.27 12.87 -5.37
N PHE A 3 -8.01 13.12 -5.02
CA PHE A 3 -7.64 13.90 -3.84
C PHE A 3 -8.23 15.32 -3.82
N GLU A 4 -8.46 15.94 -4.98
CA GLU A 4 -9.17 17.24 -5.08
C GLU A 4 -10.55 17.22 -4.42
N ALA A 5 -11.30 16.11 -4.52
CA ALA A 5 -12.60 15.98 -3.88
C ALA A 5 -12.48 15.90 -2.35
N ILE A 6 -11.39 15.30 -1.85
CA ILE A 6 -11.08 15.24 -0.40
C ILE A 6 -10.70 16.63 0.10
N ASN A 7 -9.92 17.40 -0.68
CA ASN A 7 -9.63 18.81 -0.36
C ASN A 7 -10.91 19.66 -0.31
N LYS A 8 -11.87 19.44 -1.22
CA LYS A 8 -13.17 20.12 -1.17
C LYS A 8 -13.94 19.79 0.11
N LYS A 9 -14.01 18.52 0.49
CA LYS A 9 -14.62 18.07 1.76
C LYS A 9 -13.91 18.67 2.99
N PHE A 10 -12.59 18.74 2.97
CA PHE A 10 -11.81 19.38 4.03
C PHE A 10 -12.16 20.87 4.15
N THR A 11 -12.21 21.59 3.04
CA THR A 11 -12.64 22.99 3.00
C THR A 11 -14.07 23.16 3.51
N GLU A 12 -15.01 22.31 3.07
CA GLU A 12 -16.41 22.34 3.53
C GLU A 12 -16.51 22.12 5.05
N ALA A 13 -15.75 21.17 5.60
CA ALA A 13 -15.70 20.93 7.04
C ALA A 13 -15.19 22.17 7.79
N VAL A 14 -14.12 22.82 7.31
CA VAL A 14 -13.62 24.07 7.90
C VAL A 14 -14.69 25.17 7.83
N MET A 15 -15.32 25.36 6.66
CA MET A 15 -16.37 26.37 6.47
C MET A 15 -17.57 26.19 7.39
N GLU A 16 -17.96 24.95 7.71
CA GLU A 16 -19.04 24.67 8.65
C GLU A 16 -18.76 25.25 10.04
N TRP A 17 -17.52 25.11 10.53
CA TRP A 17 -17.11 25.64 11.83
C TRP A 17 -16.94 27.16 11.80
N LEU A 18 -16.38 27.70 10.71
CA LEU A 18 -16.32 29.15 10.52
C LEU A 18 -17.73 29.79 10.54
N ALA A 19 -18.72 29.14 9.93
CA ALA A 19 -20.10 29.60 9.94
C ALA A 19 -20.76 29.53 11.34
N LYS A 20 -20.23 28.71 12.26
CA LYS A 20 -20.66 28.64 13.66
C LYS A 20 -20.02 29.72 14.54
N GLY A 21 -19.19 30.60 13.97
CA GLY A 21 -18.52 31.68 14.68
C GLY A 21 -17.11 31.35 15.16
N TYR A 22 -16.54 30.20 14.78
CA TYR A 22 -15.14 29.90 15.06
C TYR A 22 -14.23 30.67 14.10
N HIS A 23 -13.01 30.99 14.53
CA HIS A 23 -11.95 31.58 13.72
C HIS A 23 -10.67 30.74 13.83
N ILE A 24 -9.67 31.06 13.01
CA ILE A 24 -8.43 30.29 12.94
C ILE A 24 -7.59 30.52 14.20
N ASN A 25 -7.23 29.44 14.89
CA ASN A 25 -6.29 29.43 16.02
C ASN A 25 -4.86 29.22 15.51
N THR A 26 -4.13 30.30 15.26
CA THR A 26 -2.80 30.24 14.58
C THR A 26 -1.70 29.62 15.44
N ALA A 27 -1.74 29.82 16.75
CA ALA A 27 -0.66 29.40 17.66
C ALA A 27 -0.46 27.88 17.74
N SER A 28 -1.51 27.07 17.58
CA SER A 28 -1.41 25.61 17.66
C SER A 28 -0.99 24.94 16.34
N MET A 29 -0.78 25.72 15.29
CA MET A 29 -0.50 25.19 13.94
C MET A 29 0.99 25.07 13.60
N GLY A 30 1.91 25.48 14.48
CA GLY A 30 3.36 25.37 14.22
C GLY A 30 3.90 23.94 14.16
N GLY A 31 3.44 23.04 15.05
CA GLY A 31 3.97 21.68 15.17
C GLY A 31 3.21 20.62 14.34
N SER A 32 3.93 19.80 13.56
CA SER A 32 3.35 18.75 12.71
C SER A 32 3.44 17.33 13.28
N GLN A 33 2.41 16.52 13.05
CA GLN A 33 2.34 15.10 13.40
C GLN A 33 2.38 14.20 12.15
N GLY A 34 2.72 14.76 10.99
CA GLY A 34 2.76 14.04 9.72
C GLY A 34 1.43 14.04 8.97
N GLU A 35 0.50 14.94 9.32
CA GLU A 35 -0.72 15.16 8.55
C GLU A 35 -0.40 15.76 7.18
N LEU A 36 -1.26 15.50 6.19
CA LEU A 36 -1.19 16.14 4.88
C LEU A 36 -1.61 17.61 4.95
N GLY A 37 -2.52 17.92 5.88
CA GLY A 37 -2.96 19.27 6.18
C GLY A 37 -3.84 19.27 7.42
N ARG A 38 -3.82 20.39 8.15
CA ARG A 38 -4.67 20.63 9.32
C ARG A 38 -5.05 22.10 9.41
N ILE A 39 -6.17 22.36 10.05
CA ILE A 39 -6.62 23.68 10.49
C ILE A 39 -7.16 23.51 11.91
N ASP A 40 -6.70 24.40 12.79
CA ASP A 40 -7.21 24.51 14.15
C ASP A 40 -8.10 25.74 14.23
N LEU A 41 -9.31 25.56 14.76
CA LEU A 41 -10.32 26.60 14.88
C LEU A 41 -10.71 26.77 16.35
N THR A 42 -11.10 27.98 16.74
CA THR A 42 -11.50 28.31 18.11
C THR A 42 -12.66 29.30 18.12
N ASP A 43 -13.47 29.26 19.16
CA ASP A 43 -14.48 30.27 19.49
C ASP A 43 -14.07 31.15 20.69
N GLY A 44 -12.82 31.01 21.14
CA GLY A 44 -12.24 31.61 22.34
C GLY A 44 -12.36 30.74 23.60
N THR A 45 -13.09 29.63 23.54
CA THR A 45 -13.30 28.72 24.70
C THR A 45 -12.73 27.33 24.49
N GLU A 46 -12.82 26.78 23.28
CA GLU A 46 -12.28 25.47 22.93
C GLU A 46 -11.54 25.53 21.59
N VAL A 47 -10.72 24.50 21.32
CA VAL A 47 -10.06 24.33 20.02
C VAL A 47 -10.60 23.08 19.34
N ILE A 48 -11.03 23.24 18.09
CA ILE A 48 -11.42 22.17 17.17
C ILE A 48 -10.29 21.98 16.17
N ARG A 49 -9.74 20.76 16.10
CA ARG A 49 -8.79 20.40 15.06
C ARG A 49 -9.49 19.63 13.95
N ILE A 50 -9.29 20.08 12.71
CA ILE A 50 -9.71 19.38 11.49
C ILE A 50 -8.44 19.06 10.70
N PHE A 51 -8.23 17.79 10.33
CA PHE A 51 -7.04 17.39 9.59
C PHE A 51 -7.29 16.26 8.59
N VAL A 52 -6.41 16.16 7.60
CA VAL A 52 -6.30 15.02 6.69
C VAL A 52 -5.01 14.27 7.00
N GLY A 53 -5.12 13.03 7.48
CA GLY A 53 -3.99 12.14 7.77
C GLY A 53 -3.94 10.95 6.82
N SER A 54 -2.77 10.33 6.66
CA SER A 54 -2.68 9.00 6.05
C SER A 54 -2.97 7.91 7.08
N PHE A 55 -3.51 6.79 6.62
CA PHE A 55 -3.63 5.60 7.46
C PHE A 55 -3.25 4.35 6.67
N THR A 56 -2.82 3.33 7.41
CA THR A 56 -2.68 1.96 6.95
C THR A 56 -3.41 1.06 7.93
N GLU A 57 -4.21 0.14 7.43
CA GLU A 57 -4.88 -0.86 8.25
C GLU A 57 -4.71 -2.26 7.68
N ARG A 58 -4.76 -3.26 8.57
CA ARG A 58 -4.62 -4.66 8.21
C ARG A 58 -5.99 -5.25 7.90
N ASP A 59 -6.12 -5.83 6.71
CA ASP A 59 -7.39 -6.38 6.23
C ASP A 59 -7.17 -7.34 5.04
N ASN A 60 -7.20 -8.65 5.30
CA ASN A 60 -6.81 -9.73 4.35
C ASN A 60 -5.62 -9.35 3.43
N GLY A 61 -4.64 -8.64 3.99
CA GLY A 61 -3.69 -7.78 3.27
C GLY A 61 -3.46 -6.46 4.02
N PHE A 62 -2.91 -5.46 3.32
CA PHE A 62 -2.82 -4.08 3.79
C PHE A 62 -3.72 -3.20 2.94
N LEU A 63 -4.54 -2.39 3.59
CA LEU A 63 -5.27 -1.31 2.96
C LEU A 63 -4.69 0.02 3.42
N GLU A 64 -4.59 0.95 2.50
CA GLU A 64 -4.05 2.28 2.74
C GLU A 64 -5.06 3.32 2.31
N GLY A 65 -4.96 4.52 2.88
CA GLY A 65 -5.89 5.58 2.59
C GLY A 65 -5.51 6.89 3.24
N VAL A 66 -6.42 7.84 3.12
CA VAL A 66 -6.40 9.09 3.87
C VAL A 66 -7.70 9.22 4.64
N GLU A 67 -7.64 9.88 5.79
CA GLU A 67 -8.81 10.14 6.61
C GLU A 67 -8.96 11.62 6.93
N LEU A 68 -10.19 12.11 6.79
CA LEU A 68 -10.60 13.42 7.25
C LEU A 68 -11.14 13.26 8.67
N VAL A 69 -10.52 13.92 9.64
CA VAL A 69 -10.86 13.82 11.05
C VAL A 69 -11.14 15.21 11.59
N ALA A 70 -12.23 15.34 12.36
CA ALA A 70 -12.52 16.51 13.17
C ALA A 70 -12.74 16.09 14.63
N GLY A 71 -12.11 16.80 15.56
CA GLY A 71 -12.20 16.49 16.97
C GLY A 71 -11.93 17.68 17.87
N ARG A 72 -12.46 17.61 19.09
CA ARG A 72 -12.17 18.59 20.14
C ARG A 72 -10.81 18.30 20.75
N VAL A 73 -10.03 19.35 20.98
CA VAL A 73 -8.75 19.26 21.65
C VAL A 73 -8.98 19.12 23.15
N THR A 74 -8.53 18.00 23.74
CA THR A 74 -8.68 17.76 25.18
C THR A 74 -7.46 18.20 26.00
N SER A 75 -6.33 18.43 25.34
CA SER A 75 -5.13 18.95 25.99
C SER A 75 -5.33 20.39 26.44
N LYS A 76 -4.72 20.76 27.57
CA LYS A 76 -4.76 22.12 28.10
C LYS A 76 -4.03 23.07 27.15
N ILE A 77 -4.79 23.71 26.27
CA ILE A 77 -4.34 24.73 25.33
C ILE A 77 -5.19 25.96 25.60
N GLU A 78 -4.52 27.11 25.66
CA GLU A 78 -5.19 28.41 25.73
C GLU A 78 -5.56 28.82 24.30
N PRO A 79 -6.86 28.92 23.97
CA PRO A 79 -7.27 29.40 22.66
C PRO A 79 -6.87 30.86 22.49
N ASP A 80 -6.56 31.27 21.26
CA ASP A 80 -6.11 32.64 20.91
C ASP A 80 -4.85 33.12 21.64
N SER A 81 -4.09 32.20 22.27
CA SER A 81 -2.78 32.49 22.83
C SER A 81 -1.81 32.95 21.73
N ASP A 82 -0.91 33.86 22.07
CA ASP A 82 0.24 34.22 21.22
C ASP A 82 1.42 33.25 21.40
N SER A 83 1.31 32.28 22.33
CA SER A 83 2.32 31.25 22.58
C SER A 83 2.14 30.04 21.66
N ASP A 84 3.13 29.78 20.81
CA ASP A 84 3.18 28.66 19.87
C ASP A 84 3.82 27.38 20.46
N PHE A 85 4.06 27.35 21.77
CA PHE A 85 4.75 26.23 22.44
C PHE A 85 3.91 24.95 22.47
N TYR A 86 2.58 25.06 22.40
CA TYR A 86 1.68 23.92 22.55
C TYR A 86 1.52 23.13 21.26
N THR A 87 1.85 21.83 21.33
CA THR A 87 1.57 20.87 20.26
C THR A 87 0.29 20.10 20.57
N ILE A 88 -0.71 20.21 19.70
CA ILE A 88 -1.87 19.31 19.71
C ILE A 88 -1.45 17.96 19.14
N TRP A 89 -1.65 16.91 19.93
CA TRP A 89 -1.42 15.53 19.53
C TRP A 89 -2.73 14.92 19.00
N ASN A 90 -2.74 14.43 17.75
CA ASN A 90 -3.95 13.93 17.11
C ASN A 90 -4.58 12.73 17.85
N GLN A 91 -3.78 11.95 18.57
CA GLN A 91 -4.25 10.84 19.40
C GLN A 91 -5.04 11.27 20.65
N ASN A 92 -4.94 12.55 21.04
CA ASN A 92 -5.60 13.12 22.22
C ASN A 92 -6.88 13.90 21.86
N LEU A 93 -7.38 13.76 20.63
CA LEU A 93 -8.62 14.42 20.23
C LEU A 93 -9.84 13.62 20.68
N GLU A 94 -10.86 14.30 21.18
CA GLU A 94 -12.21 13.75 21.24
C GLU A 94 -12.82 13.83 19.83
N VAL A 95 -12.68 12.75 19.06
CA VAL A 95 -13.09 12.70 17.66
C VAL A 95 -14.61 12.55 17.56
N PHE A 96 -15.27 13.54 16.95
CA PHE A 96 -16.71 13.50 16.66
C PHE A 96 -17.02 13.22 15.18
N ASN A 97 -16.06 13.43 14.28
CA ASN A 97 -16.20 13.07 12.87
C ASN A 97 -14.93 12.41 12.33
N ARG A 98 -15.11 11.32 11.59
CA ARG A 98 -14.04 10.61 10.88
C ARG A 98 -14.60 10.02 9.59
N GLU A 99 -14.09 10.48 8.46
CA GLU A 99 -14.38 9.91 7.14
C GLU A 99 -13.10 9.31 6.55
N ARG A 100 -13.17 8.05 6.09
CA ARG A 100 -12.01 7.34 5.52
C ARG A 100 -12.18 7.15 4.02
N PHE A 101 -11.10 7.43 3.30
CA PHE A 101 -10.99 7.29 1.85
C PHE A 101 -9.87 6.33 1.53
N TYR A 102 -10.22 5.13 1.06
CA TYR A 102 -9.26 4.06 0.80
C TYR A 102 -8.67 4.18 -0.60
N ILE A 103 -7.39 3.91 -0.78
CA ILE A 103 -6.77 3.85 -2.09
C ILE A 103 -7.30 2.63 -2.84
N VAL A 104 -7.98 2.87 -3.97
CA VAL A 104 -8.51 1.83 -4.86
C VAL A 104 -7.65 1.65 -6.11
N GLY A 105 -6.72 2.57 -6.33
CA GLY A 105 -5.78 2.50 -7.43
C GLY A 105 -4.72 3.59 -7.33
N GLU A 106 -3.57 3.29 -7.92
CA GLU A 106 -2.43 4.21 -7.97
C GLU A 106 -1.71 4.08 -9.31
N ARG A 107 -1.31 5.22 -9.88
CA ARG A 107 -0.47 5.27 -11.07
C ARG A 107 0.46 6.48 -11.00
N ARG A 108 1.77 6.21 -10.91
CA ARG A 108 2.79 7.25 -10.69
C ARG A 108 2.39 8.06 -9.44
N SER A 109 2.21 9.37 -9.58
CA SER A 109 1.81 10.26 -8.48
C SER A 109 0.30 10.42 -8.30
N ASN A 110 -0.52 9.73 -9.12
CA ASN A 110 -1.98 9.85 -9.05
C ASN A 110 -2.57 8.68 -8.26
N LYS A 111 -3.32 9.03 -7.20
CA LYS A 111 -4.10 8.09 -6.39
C LYS A 111 -5.59 8.31 -6.60
N TRP A 112 -6.33 7.20 -6.68
CA TRP A 112 -7.79 7.19 -6.67
C TRP A 112 -8.26 6.60 -5.35
N TYR A 113 -9.28 7.23 -4.77
CA TYR A 113 -9.83 6.86 -3.48
C TYR A 113 -11.27 6.39 -3.61
N GLY A 114 -11.72 5.53 -2.70
CA GLY A 114 -13.03 4.93 -2.70
C GLY A 114 -13.38 4.31 -1.35
N SER A 115 -14.37 3.42 -1.36
CA SER A 115 -14.79 2.70 -0.17
C SER A 115 -13.80 1.60 0.23
N LYS A 116 -13.96 1.07 1.44
CA LYS A 116 -13.18 -0.06 1.93
C LYS A 116 -13.37 -1.30 1.04
N GLU A 117 -14.62 -1.55 0.63
CA GLU A 117 -15.01 -2.68 -0.22
C GLU A 117 -14.38 -2.56 -1.62
N GLU A 118 -14.37 -1.36 -2.21
CA GLU A 118 -13.71 -1.12 -3.49
C GLU A 118 -12.19 -1.36 -3.39
N ALA A 119 -11.57 -0.93 -2.28
CA ALA A 119 -10.13 -1.13 -2.06
C ALA A 119 -9.79 -2.61 -1.85
N ARG A 120 -10.61 -3.36 -1.12
CA ARG A 120 -10.50 -4.83 -1.01
C ARG A 120 -10.57 -5.49 -2.38
N ALA A 121 -11.60 -5.17 -3.16
CA ALA A 121 -11.78 -5.76 -4.49
C ALA A 121 -10.59 -5.44 -5.42
N ALA A 122 -10.07 -4.20 -5.37
CA ALA A 122 -8.89 -3.80 -6.12
C ALA A 122 -7.63 -4.57 -5.67
N SER A 123 -7.43 -4.73 -4.36
CA SER A 123 -6.31 -5.48 -3.78
C SER A 123 -6.35 -6.96 -4.17
N GLU A 124 -7.51 -7.61 -4.07
CA GLU A 124 -7.70 -8.99 -4.50
C GLU A 124 -7.44 -9.18 -5.99
N LEU A 125 -7.90 -8.24 -6.82
CA LEU A 125 -7.63 -8.27 -8.26
C LEU A 125 -6.14 -8.08 -8.55
N ALA A 126 -5.47 -7.18 -7.84
CA ALA A 126 -4.03 -6.98 -7.94
C ALA A 126 -3.26 -8.23 -7.53
N LEU A 127 -3.66 -8.89 -6.43
CA LEU A 127 -3.09 -10.18 -6.01
C LEU A 127 -3.33 -11.26 -7.06
N LYS A 128 -4.55 -11.40 -7.60
CA LYS A 128 -4.84 -12.35 -8.68
C LYS A 128 -3.96 -12.09 -9.90
N ARG A 129 -3.79 -10.83 -10.31
CA ARG A 129 -2.90 -10.43 -11.42
C ARG A 129 -1.44 -10.71 -11.10
N TYR A 130 -1.01 -10.48 -9.87
CA TYR A 130 0.34 -10.76 -9.41
C TYR A 130 0.62 -12.27 -9.43
N CYS A 131 -0.26 -13.08 -8.83
CA CYS A 131 -0.22 -14.54 -8.91
C CYS A 131 -0.24 -15.01 -10.38
N ALA A 132 -1.05 -14.37 -11.24
CA ALA A 132 -1.09 -14.70 -12.65
C ALA A 132 0.20 -14.30 -13.41
N LYS A 133 0.86 -13.22 -13.03
CA LYS A 133 2.19 -12.85 -13.55
C LYS A 133 3.26 -13.82 -13.04
N LEU A 134 3.09 -14.29 -11.80
CA LEU A 134 3.85 -15.40 -11.24
C LEU A 134 3.44 -16.76 -11.83
N ASN A 135 2.49 -16.84 -12.78
CA ASN A 135 2.11 -18.10 -13.45
C ASN A 135 3.30 -18.68 -14.21
N TYR A 136 4.09 -19.39 -13.43
CA TYR A 136 4.87 -20.55 -13.73
C TYR A 136 4.08 -21.43 -14.71
N THR A 137 4.50 -21.42 -15.96
CA THR A 137 4.04 -22.43 -16.92
C THR A 137 5.20 -23.37 -17.17
N SER A 138 5.00 -24.65 -16.83
CA SER A 138 5.98 -25.71 -17.03
C SER A 138 5.49 -26.73 -18.04
N TRP A 139 6.34 -27.10 -18.99
CA TRP A 139 6.06 -28.20 -19.92
C TRP A 139 7.24 -29.16 -19.94
N MET A 140 6.92 -30.46 -19.88
CA MET A 140 7.91 -31.51 -20.08
C MET A 140 8.27 -31.59 -21.57
N LEU A 141 9.57 -31.52 -21.87
CA LEU A 141 10.08 -31.70 -23.22
C LEU A 141 10.24 -33.19 -23.53
N GLY A 142 10.03 -33.56 -24.79
CA GLY A 142 10.16 -34.94 -25.25
C GLY A 142 11.59 -35.49 -25.18
N ALA A 143 11.72 -36.82 -25.36
CA ALA A 143 12.97 -37.57 -25.17
C ALA A 143 14.20 -37.05 -25.95
N LYS A 144 14.00 -36.28 -27.03
CA LYS A 144 15.09 -35.63 -27.76
C LYS A 144 15.85 -34.60 -26.92
N ALA A 145 15.18 -33.93 -25.97
CA ALA A 145 15.78 -32.91 -25.12
C ALA A 145 16.86 -33.49 -24.18
N GLY A 146 16.64 -34.70 -23.65
CA GLY A 146 17.62 -35.40 -22.80
C GLY A 146 18.97 -35.62 -23.51
N LYS A 147 18.96 -35.87 -24.83
CA LYS A 147 20.19 -36.03 -25.63
C LYS A 147 21.00 -34.72 -25.71
N ILE A 148 20.31 -33.59 -25.85
CA ILE A 148 20.93 -32.27 -26.00
C ILE A 148 21.64 -31.85 -24.70
N VAL A 149 21.04 -32.16 -23.54
CA VAL A 149 21.50 -31.66 -22.23
C VAL A 149 22.41 -32.67 -21.51
N LEU A 150 22.53 -33.90 -22.02
CA LEU A 150 23.32 -34.99 -21.43
C LEU A 150 24.74 -34.57 -21.06
N GLY A 151 25.43 -33.88 -21.99
CA GLY A 151 26.79 -33.42 -21.76
C GLY A 151 26.91 -32.39 -20.64
N LYS A 152 25.90 -31.53 -20.45
CA LYS A 152 25.84 -30.59 -19.32
C LYS A 152 25.59 -31.34 -18.01
N VAL A 153 24.63 -32.26 -17.97
CA VAL A 153 24.30 -33.06 -16.77
C VAL A 153 25.49 -33.89 -16.30
N ARG A 154 26.23 -34.56 -17.21
CA ARG A 154 27.39 -35.41 -16.85
C ARG A 154 28.58 -34.65 -16.24
N LYS A 155 28.66 -33.33 -16.41
CA LYS A 155 29.68 -32.50 -15.78
C LYS A 155 29.43 -32.30 -14.28
N HIS A 156 28.22 -32.53 -13.81
CA HIS A 156 27.90 -32.44 -12.39
C HIS A 156 28.34 -33.69 -11.61
N ARG A 157 28.80 -33.48 -10.38
CA ARG A 157 29.31 -34.55 -9.51
C ARG A 157 28.25 -35.63 -9.27
N GLY A 158 28.64 -36.88 -9.52
CA GLY A 158 27.78 -38.05 -9.37
C GLY A 158 26.81 -38.30 -10.52
N CYS A 159 26.91 -37.56 -11.63
CA CYS A 159 26.03 -37.73 -12.81
C CYS A 159 26.77 -38.25 -14.05
N SER A 160 28.03 -38.66 -13.93
CA SER A 160 28.88 -39.05 -15.07
C SER A 160 28.35 -40.26 -15.86
N ARG A 161 27.56 -41.13 -15.21
CA ARG A 161 26.96 -42.33 -15.81
C ARG A 161 25.53 -42.12 -16.35
N ALA A 162 24.97 -40.91 -16.23
CA ALA A 162 23.61 -40.62 -16.67
C ALA A 162 23.38 -40.99 -18.15
N LYS A 163 22.18 -41.50 -18.49
CA LYS A 163 21.75 -41.74 -19.87
C LYS A 163 20.72 -40.71 -20.31
N ALA A 164 20.69 -40.40 -21.62
CA ALA A 164 19.73 -39.42 -22.17
C ALA A 164 18.26 -39.78 -21.91
N SER A 165 17.92 -41.07 -21.84
CA SER A 165 16.57 -41.57 -21.54
C SER A 165 16.14 -41.36 -20.09
N GLU A 166 17.10 -41.18 -19.17
CA GLU A 166 16.87 -41.00 -17.74
C GLU A 166 16.75 -39.51 -17.35
N ILE A 167 17.06 -38.60 -18.29
CA ILE A 167 17.03 -37.16 -18.07
C ILE A 167 15.69 -36.60 -18.54
N ARG A 168 14.98 -35.98 -17.60
CA ARG A 168 13.72 -35.27 -17.84
C ARG A 168 14.01 -33.78 -17.96
N VAL A 169 13.63 -33.15 -19.08
CA VAL A 169 13.86 -31.70 -19.27
C VAL A 169 12.53 -30.97 -19.19
N GLU A 170 12.48 -29.95 -18.36
CA GLU A 170 11.33 -29.10 -18.13
C GLU A 170 11.64 -27.69 -18.66
N LYS A 171 10.74 -27.16 -19.49
CA LYS A 171 10.76 -25.75 -19.87
C LYS A 171 9.82 -25.01 -18.92
N ARG A 172 10.33 -24.00 -18.20
CA ARG A 172 9.57 -23.11 -17.32
C ARG A 172 9.54 -21.72 -17.92
N VAL A 173 8.38 -21.07 -17.88
CA VAL A 173 8.26 -19.64 -18.19
C VAL A 173 7.74 -18.92 -16.96
N TYR A 174 8.56 -17.97 -16.49
CA TYR A 174 8.25 -17.00 -15.45
C TYR A 174 9.08 -15.74 -15.71
N ASP A 175 8.64 -14.58 -15.21
CA ASP A 175 9.31 -13.29 -15.45
C ASP A 175 9.54 -12.95 -16.95
N ASN A 176 8.63 -13.38 -17.83
CA ASN A 176 8.78 -13.27 -19.30
C ASN A 176 10.09 -13.90 -19.85
N LYS A 177 10.71 -14.80 -19.10
CA LYS A 177 11.94 -15.51 -19.48
C LYS A 177 11.66 -17.00 -19.58
N VAL A 178 12.37 -17.64 -20.49
CA VAL A 178 12.34 -19.09 -20.64
C VAL A 178 13.51 -19.67 -19.87
N HIS A 179 13.22 -20.60 -18.97
CA HIS A 179 14.20 -21.36 -18.20
C HIS A 179 14.09 -22.83 -18.58
N TYR A 180 15.22 -23.51 -18.74
CA TYR A 180 15.26 -24.95 -18.96
C TYR A 180 15.88 -25.63 -17.74
N ILE A 181 15.22 -26.66 -17.22
CA ILE A 181 15.70 -27.42 -16.07
C ILE A 181 15.81 -28.88 -16.45
N ALA A 182 16.99 -29.47 -16.26
CA ALA A 182 17.19 -30.92 -16.38
C ALA A 182 17.04 -31.58 -15.01
N HIS A 183 16.30 -32.67 -14.96
CA HIS A 183 16.09 -33.51 -13.79
C HIS A 183 16.72 -34.89 -14.04
N TYR A 184 17.58 -35.33 -13.12
CA TYR A 184 18.20 -36.66 -13.12
C TYR A 184 18.26 -37.17 -11.68
N GLU A 185 17.63 -38.32 -11.43
CA GLU A 185 17.41 -38.85 -10.06
C GLU A 185 16.74 -37.79 -9.16
N ASP A 186 17.39 -37.44 -8.05
CA ASP A 186 16.96 -36.45 -7.05
C ASP A 186 17.52 -35.03 -7.32
N LYS A 187 18.22 -34.84 -8.44
CA LYS A 187 18.91 -33.58 -8.76
C LYS A 187 18.24 -32.81 -9.89
N SER A 188 18.21 -31.49 -9.74
CA SER A 188 17.75 -30.55 -10.75
C SER A 188 18.85 -29.57 -11.12
N PHE A 189 19.02 -29.30 -12.41
CA PHE A 189 20.06 -28.42 -12.96
C PHE A 189 19.43 -27.38 -13.86
N GLN A 190 19.61 -26.10 -13.52
CA GLN A 190 19.23 -25.03 -14.44
C GLN A 190 20.22 -25.00 -15.60
N LEU A 191 19.68 -25.19 -16.79
CA LEU A 191 20.39 -25.08 -18.05
C LEU A 191 20.28 -23.60 -18.45
N ALA A 192 21.35 -22.84 -18.17
CA ALA A 192 21.44 -21.40 -18.44
C ALA A 192 20.79 -20.97 -19.76
#